data_AF-A0A6N9TQ95-F1
#
_entry.id   AF-A0A6N9TQ95-F1
#
_cell.length_a   1.000
_cell.length_b   1.000
_cell.length_c   1.000
_cell.angle_alpha   90.00
_cell.angle_beta   90.00
_cell.angle_gamma   90.00
#
_symmetry.space_group_name_H-M   'P 1'
#
loop_
_entity.id
_entity.type
_entity.pdbx_description
1 polymer ?
#
loop_
_entity_poly.entity_id
_entity_poly.type
_entity_poly.pdbx_seq_one_letter_code
_entity_poly.pdbx_strand_id
1 'polypeptide(L)'
;MDTRGLDPGKVHEVRVFLEDILGYRCATWWFGAAVASNGTFAEATLRFRIGGCLDADGDGFSALDPEACPGGDDCDDADNATHPGAPEVCDGADNDCDGQVDEDIVHIEAFGGAAATIHPRTGGRIELSGTVSAPAGEPVAWRILFPDGQVASGNGTTVQAAWLGRDAGGKALEAGRDYPVTLEAQVPGGCGDTKTITLHVADDGHGCLRVTFGSTANIATGNLRHRQVLVSLPGEGPAASLTLTYNSLEGRSGPLGPGWTHTHAARLLANANGSYTFVSGAGDRRVFYPDGAEWRPEGEAWPVLSREADGRLVLRGRDATARVFDAGGRPLSVSDRNGNTLAYTYDAEGRLSAVTDPSGTTHAFSYEEGRLVRVASTAPDGTVSAWTYAY
;
A
#
# COMPACT_ATOMS: atom_id res chain seq x y z
N MET A 1 29.87 -41.69 42.25
CA MET A 1 29.43 -42.81 43.10
C MET A 1 30.60 -43.24 43.97
N ASP A 2 30.38 -43.46 45.27
CA ASP A 2 31.35 -44.09 46.17
C ASP A 2 31.37 -45.61 45.89
N THR A 3 32.53 -46.19 45.62
CA THR A 3 32.69 -47.59 45.17
C THR A 3 33.25 -48.50 46.27
N ARG A 4 33.34 -48.01 47.51
CA ARG A 4 33.77 -48.79 48.68
C ARG A 4 32.73 -49.86 49.03
N GLY A 5 32.77 -51.00 48.35
CA GLY A 5 31.91 -52.16 48.63
C GLY A 5 31.60 -53.11 47.46
N LEU A 6 32.12 -52.86 46.26
CA LEU A 6 31.85 -53.73 45.09
C LEU A 6 32.94 -54.78 44.90
N ASP A 7 32.54 -56.06 44.79
CA ASP A 7 33.43 -57.21 44.55
C ASP A 7 34.05 -57.17 43.13
N PRO A 8 35.38 -57.33 42.99
CA PRO A 8 36.04 -57.47 41.69
C PRO A 8 35.59 -58.74 40.95
N GLY A 9 35.26 -58.60 39.65
CA GLY A 9 34.94 -59.73 38.76
C GLY A 9 33.48 -60.18 38.74
N LYS A 10 32.58 -59.50 39.46
CA LYS A 10 31.13 -59.70 39.35
C LYS A 10 30.49 -58.57 38.55
N VAL A 11 29.41 -58.91 37.82
CA VAL A 11 28.55 -57.92 37.18
C VAL A 11 27.69 -57.29 38.27
N HIS A 12 27.77 -55.97 38.41
CA HIS A 12 26.92 -55.19 39.32
C HIS A 12 25.95 -54.37 38.49
N GLU A 13 24.65 -54.49 38.78
CA GLU A 13 23.61 -53.70 38.12
C GLU A 13 23.51 -52.34 38.83
N VAL A 14 23.77 -51.25 38.08
CA VAL A 14 23.60 -49.89 38.59
C VAL A 14 22.32 -49.32 37.99
N ARG A 15 21.30 -49.11 38.82
CA ARG A 15 20.08 -48.39 38.43
C ARG A 15 20.24 -46.93 38.78
N VAL A 16 20.30 -46.08 37.75
CA VAL A 16 20.19 -44.63 37.91
C VAL A 16 18.70 -44.29 37.78
N PHE A 17 18.10 -43.84 38.87
CA PHE A 17 16.76 -43.25 38.84
C PHE A 17 16.93 -41.77 38.52
N LEU A 18 16.49 -41.35 37.33
CA LEU A 18 16.23 -39.95 37.04
C LEU A 18 14.78 -39.72 37.47
N GLU A 19 14.56 -38.91 38.51
CA GLU A 19 13.22 -38.42 38.81
C GLU A 19 12.80 -37.49 37.67
N ASP A 20 11.56 -37.67 37.18
CA ASP A 20 10.92 -36.81 36.18
C ASP A 20 11.02 -35.36 36.64
N ILE A 21 11.92 -34.57 36.04
CA ILE A 21 11.89 -33.13 36.28
C ILE A 21 10.87 -32.44 35.36
N LEU A 22 10.45 -33.03 34.23
CA LEU A 22 9.46 -32.41 33.34
C LEU A 22 8.67 -33.47 32.53
N GLY A 23 7.51 -33.91 33.03
CA GLY A 23 6.28 -34.21 32.26
C GLY A 23 6.22 -35.13 31.02
N TYR A 24 7.29 -35.71 30.45
CA TYR A 24 7.21 -36.39 29.14
C TYR A 24 7.00 -37.91 29.22
N ARG A 25 5.99 -38.42 28.49
CA ARG A 25 5.72 -39.86 28.31
C ARG A 25 6.15 -40.30 26.91
N CYS A 26 7.09 -41.25 26.87
CA CYS A 26 7.49 -42.14 25.77
C CYS A 26 8.97 -41.98 25.35
N ALA A 27 9.86 -42.68 26.05
CA ALA A 27 11.14 -43.11 25.48
C ALA A 27 11.49 -44.51 25.98
N THR A 28 11.88 -45.41 25.06
CA THR A 28 12.39 -46.74 25.39
C THR A 28 13.88 -46.77 25.11
N TRP A 29 14.70 -47.20 26.08
CA TRP A 29 16.15 -47.00 26.08
C TRP A 29 16.90 -48.33 26.06
N TRP A 30 17.94 -48.44 25.22
CA TRP A 30 18.86 -49.58 25.22
C TRP A 30 20.24 -49.13 25.71
N PHE A 31 20.82 -49.89 26.64
CA PHE A 31 22.16 -49.66 27.17
C PHE A 31 23.10 -50.75 26.69
N GLY A 32 24.21 -50.35 26.05
CA GLY A 32 25.34 -51.22 25.79
C GLY A 32 26.58 -50.68 26.49
N ALA A 33 27.08 -51.40 27.50
CA ALA A 33 28.39 -51.14 28.09
C ALA A 33 29.37 -52.21 27.59
N ALA A 34 30.49 -51.79 26.99
CA ALA A 34 31.59 -52.69 26.66
C ALA A 34 32.63 -52.68 27.79
N VAL A 35 32.93 -53.86 28.34
CA VAL A 35 33.97 -54.06 29.35
C VAL A 35 35.25 -54.51 28.64
N ALA A 36 36.36 -53.78 28.80
CA ALA A 36 37.66 -54.25 28.35
C ALA A 36 38.16 -55.38 29.26
N SER A 37 38.76 -56.43 28.68
CA SER A 37 39.06 -57.73 29.31
C SER A 37 40.17 -57.73 30.38
N ASN A 38 40.66 -56.57 30.79
CA ASN A 38 41.84 -56.39 31.64
C ASN A 38 41.60 -55.57 32.91
N GLY A 39 40.35 -55.49 33.39
CA GLY A 39 40.04 -55.13 34.78
C GLY A 39 40.32 -53.67 35.18
N THR A 40 40.48 -52.77 34.21
CA THR A 40 40.50 -51.32 34.44
C THR A 40 39.24 -50.73 33.83
N PHE A 41 38.46 -49.99 34.63
CA PHE A 41 37.31 -49.27 34.12
C PHE A 41 37.82 -48.12 33.25
N ALA A 42 37.56 -48.19 31.94
CA ALA A 42 37.70 -47.03 31.06
C ALA A 42 36.59 -46.04 31.41
N GLU A 43 36.93 -44.76 31.55
CA GLU A 43 35.99 -43.67 31.76
C GLU A 43 34.92 -43.69 30.65
N ALA A 44 33.65 -43.88 31.01
CA ALA A 44 32.56 -43.86 30.06
C ALA A 44 31.96 -42.44 30.03
N THR A 45 32.25 -41.68 28.98
CA THR A 45 31.58 -40.40 28.74
C THR A 45 30.22 -40.64 28.12
N LEU A 46 29.15 -40.38 28.87
CA LEU A 46 27.79 -40.34 28.32
C LEU A 46 27.56 -38.98 27.65
N ARG A 47 27.25 -39.00 26.35
CA ARG A 47 26.74 -37.83 25.63
C ARG A 47 25.26 -38.09 25.32
N PHE A 48 24.39 -37.26 25.87
CA PHE A 48 22.97 -37.26 25.54
C PHE A 48 22.69 -36.02 24.67
N ARG A 49 21.84 -36.16 23.66
CA ARG A 49 21.22 -35.03 22.96
C ARG A 49 19.76 -35.04 23.41
N ILE A 50 19.31 -33.99 24.09
CA ILE A 50 17.88 -33.78 24.31
C ILE A 50 17.37 -33.22 22.99
N GLY A 51 16.75 -34.06 22.17
CA GLY A 51 16.05 -33.64 20.95
C GLY A 51 14.55 -33.73 21.24
N GLY A 52 13.91 -32.59 21.37
CA GLY A 52 12.47 -32.46 21.58
C GLY A 52 12.07 -31.00 21.46
N CYS A 53 10.88 -30.76 20.94
CA CYS A 53 10.26 -29.44 20.89
C CYS A 53 10.11 -28.91 22.31
N LEU A 54 10.93 -27.93 22.67
CA LEU A 54 10.65 -27.10 23.83
C LEU A 54 9.75 -26.00 23.29
N ASP A 55 8.47 -26.14 23.56
CA ASP A 55 7.43 -25.17 23.28
C ASP A 55 7.13 -24.53 24.65
N ALA A 56 7.80 -23.41 24.92
CA ALA A 56 7.87 -22.83 26.26
C ALA A 56 6.67 -21.94 26.60
N ASP A 57 6.00 -21.37 25.59
CA ASP A 57 4.76 -20.61 25.75
C ASP A 57 3.48 -21.41 25.42
N GLY A 58 3.61 -22.58 24.79
CA GLY A 58 2.54 -23.55 24.61
C GLY A 58 1.69 -23.34 23.34
N ASP A 59 2.20 -22.67 22.32
CA ASP A 59 1.49 -22.43 21.05
C ASP A 59 1.69 -23.54 20.00
N GLY A 60 2.65 -24.43 20.24
CA GLY A 60 2.98 -25.58 19.40
C GLY A 60 4.17 -25.40 18.45
N PHE A 61 4.89 -24.27 18.53
CA PHE A 61 6.10 -23.96 17.78
C PHE A 61 7.35 -24.00 18.70
N SER A 62 8.56 -23.93 18.14
CA SER A 62 9.81 -23.93 18.93
C SER A 62 10.99 -23.31 18.18
N ALA A 63 11.64 -22.30 18.76
CA ALA A 63 12.79 -21.59 18.17
C ALA A 63 14.11 -22.39 18.20
N LEU A 64 14.16 -23.55 18.88
CA LEU A 64 15.42 -24.26 19.17
C LEU A 64 15.75 -25.38 18.17
N ASP A 65 14.78 -25.91 17.42
CA ASP A 65 15.02 -26.94 16.39
C ASP A 65 13.89 -27.00 15.32
N PRO A 66 13.99 -26.18 14.25
CA PRO A 66 12.97 -26.07 13.20
C PRO A 66 12.74 -27.38 12.40
N GLU A 67 13.68 -28.33 12.43
CA GLU A 67 13.57 -29.62 11.74
C GLU A 67 12.93 -30.70 12.63
N ALA A 68 12.94 -30.52 13.96
CA ALA A 68 12.38 -31.48 14.91
C ALA A 68 10.91 -31.22 15.24
N CYS A 69 10.38 -30.05 14.91
CA CYS A 69 9.01 -29.62 15.26
C CYS A 69 8.15 -29.41 14.00
N PRO A 70 6.91 -29.92 13.97
CA PRO A 70 6.04 -29.83 12.79
C PRO A 70 5.53 -28.42 12.49
N GLY A 71 5.73 -27.45 13.40
CA GLY A 71 5.29 -26.05 13.27
C GLY A 71 6.24 -25.16 12.45
N GLY A 72 7.56 -25.28 12.62
CA GLY A 72 8.55 -24.37 12.01
C GLY A 72 9.39 -23.62 13.04
N ASP A 73 10.16 -22.63 12.60
CA ASP A 73 10.94 -21.73 13.46
C ASP A 73 10.02 -20.65 14.04
N ASP A 74 10.00 -20.56 15.35
CA ASP A 74 9.05 -19.79 16.17
C ASP A 74 9.44 -18.33 16.37
N CYS A 75 10.68 -17.99 16.02
CA CYS A 75 11.32 -16.68 16.21
C CYS A 75 11.36 -16.10 17.66
N ASP A 76 10.37 -16.34 18.54
CA ASP A 76 10.38 -16.04 19.98
C ASP A 76 9.55 -17.04 20.83
N ASP A 77 10.19 -18.13 21.27
CA ASP A 77 9.65 -19.22 22.13
C ASP A 77 9.34 -18.78 23.59
N ALA A 78 9.03 -17.50 23.79
CA ALA A 78 8.57 -16.93 25.06
C ALA A 78 7.27 -16.14 24.91
N ASP A 79 6.77 -15.99 23.68
CA ASP A 79 5.55 -15.25 23.36
C ASP A 79 4.66 -16.02 22.37
N ASN A 80 3.59 -16.60 22.89
CA ASN A 80 2.59 -17.36 22.15
C ASN A 80 1.88 -16.56 21.03
N ALA A 81 2.05 -15.24 20.99
CA ALA A 81 1.53 -14.40 19.91
C ALA A 81 2.48 -14.33 18.69
N THR A 82 3.70 -14.86 18.82
CA THR A 82 4.76 -14.77 17.82
C THR A 82 5.10 -16.16 17.32
N HIS A 83 4.52 -16.54 16.18
CA HIS A 83 4.72 -17.84 15.56
C HIS A 83 4.37 -17.82 14.06
N PRO A 84 4.87 -18.77 13.25
CA PRO A 84 4.52 -18.88 11.84
C PRO A 84 3.02 -18.75 11.53
N GLY A 85 2.65 -17.70 10.80
CA GLY A 85 1.26 -17.42 10.40
C GLY A 85 0.35 -16.85 11.49
N ALA A 86 0.90 -16.31 12.57
CA ALA A 86 0.14 -15.49 13.51
C ALA A 86 -0.39 -14.20 12.84
N PRO A 87 -1.47 -13.57 13.34
CA PRO A 87 -1.87 -12.24 12.88
C PRO A 87 -0.94 -11.15 13.41
N GLU A 88 -0.43 -10.30 12.52
CA GLU A 88 0.42 -9.15 12.86
C GLU A 88 -0.26 -8.14 13.82
N VAL A 89 0.53 -7.63 14.77
CA VAL A 89 0.11 -6.64 15.78
C VAL A 89 1.07 -5.45 15.79
N CYS A 90 0.54 -4.21 15.90
CA CYS A 90 1.33 -2.96 15.88
C CYS A 90 2.20 -2.72 17.12
N ASP A 91 3.11 -3.62 17.41
CA ASP A 91 4.09 -3.50 18.49
C ASP A 91 5.54 -3.47 17.97
N GLY A 92 5.73 -3.60 16.65
CA GLY A 92 7.02 -3.62 16.00
C GLY A 92 7.75 -4.95 16.12
N ALA A 93 7.05 -6.03 16.49
CA ALA A 93 7.49 -7.41 16.34
C ALA A 93 7.08 -7.98 14.98
N ASP A 94 7.79 -9.02 14.57
CA ASP A 94 7.45 -9.89 13.42
C ASP A 94 6.67 -11.06 14.03
N ASN A 95 5.35 -10.90 14.17
CA ASN A 95 4.54 -11.87 14.90
C ASN A 95 4.34 -13.16 14.09
N ASP A 96 4.35 -13.08 12.76
CA ASP A 96 4.14 -14.22 11.88
C ASP A 96 5.44 -14.93 11.42
N CYS A 97 6.59 -14.43 11.87
CA CYS A 97 7.94 -14.91 11.59
C CYS A 97 8.30 -14.98 10.10
N ASP A 98 7.71 -14.14 9.24
CA ASP A 98 8.00 -14.10 7.80
C ASP A 98 9.25 -13.24 7.44
N GLY A 99 9.79 -12.51 8.41
CA GLY A 99 10.94 -11.62 8.27
C GLY A 99 10.57 -10.17 7.91
N GLN A 100 9.29 -9.85 7.83
CA GLN A 100 8.75 -8.50 7.78
C GLN A 100 8.16 -8.14 9.16
N VAL A 101 7.87 -6.86 9.35
CA VAL A 101 7.33 -6.37 10.62
C VAL A 101 6.11 -5.55 10.24
N ASP A 102 4.95 -5.89 10.80
CA ASP A 102 3.70 -5.14 10.62
C ASP A 102 3.22 -5.05 9.14
N GLU A 103 3.29 -6.12 8.34
CA GLU A 103 3.00 -6.10 6.89
C GLU A 103 1.55 -6.46 6.52
N ASP A 104 0.79 -7.10 7.41
CA ASP A 104 -0.63 -7.48 7.22
C ASP A 104 -1.62 -6.57 7.97
N ILE A 105 -1.24 -5.31 8.16
CA ILE A 105 -2.09 -4.28 8.79
C ILE A 105 -2.56 -3.20 7.79
N VAL A 106 -3.46 -2.33 8.25
CA VAL A 106 -3.90 -1.16 7.48
C VAL A 106 -2.77 -0.14 7.36
N HIS A 107 -2.49 0.35 6.15
CA HIS A 107 -1.50 1.40 5.90
C HIS A 107 -2.05 2.58 5.11
N ILE A 108 -1.75 3.81 5.53
CA ILE A 108 -2.08 5.04 4.82
C ILE A 108 -1.00 5.32 3.77
N GLU A 109 -1.24 4.80 2.56
CA GLU A 109 -0.39 4.98 1.38
C GLU A 109 -0.18 6.45 1.01
N ALA A 110 -1.26 7.23 1.04
CA ALA A 110 -1.22 8.65 0.69
C ALA A 110 -2.28 9.43 1.44
N PHE A 111 -1.93 10.64 1.86
CA PHE A 111 -2.87 11.59 2.43
C PHE A 111 -2.44 13.01 2.04
N GLY A 112 -3.38 13.81 1.55
CA GLY A 112 -3.09 15.11 0.99
C GLY A 112 -4.34 15.86 0.56
N GLY A 113 -4.16 16.90 -0.23
CA GLY A 113 -5.26 17.67 -0.78
C GLY A 113 -4.85 18.55 -1.95
N ALA A 114 -5.85 19.13 -2.59
CA ALA A 114 -5.67 20.09 -3.67
C ALA A 114 -5.39 21.48 -3.10
N ALA A 115 -4.41 22.21 -3.65
CA ALA A 115 -4.21 23.60 -3.27
C ALA A 115 -5.53 24.37 -3.41
N ALA A 116 -5.91 25.08 -2.36
CA ALA A 116 -7.21 25.73 -2.28
C ALA A 116 -7.01 27.24 -2.07
N THR A 117 -7.87 28.02 -2.71
CA THR A 117 -8.00 29.45 -2.42
C THR A 117 -9.21 29.66 -1.53
N ILE A 118 -9.00 30.25 -0.36
CA ILE A 118 -10.06 30.51 0.63
C ILE A 118 -10.14 32.01 0.92
N HIS A 119 -11.34 32.49 1.22
CA HIS A 119 -11.56 33.90 1.53
C HIS A 119 -11.20 34.15 3.02
N PRO A 120 -10.44 35.21 3.35
CA PRO A 120 -9.86 35.42 4.69
C PRO A 120 -10.90 35.67 5.80
N ARG A 121 -12.18 35.87 5.47
CA ARG A 121 -13.26 36.03 6.47
C ARG A 121 -14.24 34.86 6.51
N THR A 122 -14.43 34.18 5.40
CA THR A 122 -15.49 33.16 5.25
C THR A 122 -14.93 31.74 5.08
N GLY A 123 -13.61 31.58 5.04
CA GLY A 123 -12.99 30.32 4.69
C GLY A 123 -13.29 29.95 3.24
N GLY A 124 -13.26 28.65 2.97
CA GLY A 124 -13.50 28.11 1.64
C GLY A 124 -13.37 26.60 1.65
N ARG A 125 -13.86 25.95 0.60
CA ARG A 125 -13.86 24.49 0.49
C ARG A 125 -12.43 23.99 0.24
N ILE A 126 -11.89 23.27 1.21
CA ILE A 126 -10.61 22.57 1.15
C ILE A 126 -10.92 21.08 1.00
N GLU A 127 -10.42 20.46 -0.08
CA GLU A 127 -10.64 19.04 -0.36
C GLU A 127 -9.41 18.22 0.01
N LEU A 128 -9.62 17.22 0.84
CA LEU A 128 -8.63 16.23 1.22
C LEU A 128 -8.94 14.89 0.58
N SER A 129 -7.89 14.19 0.18
CA SER A 129 -7.98 12.86 -0.39
C SER A 129 -6.82 12.00 0.09
N GLY A 130 -7.06 10.70 0.13
CA GLY A 130 -6.05 9.73 0.49
C GLY A 130 -6.39 8.34 -0.02
N THR A 131 -5.43 7.45 0.12
CA THR A 131 -5.57 6.03 -0.17
C THR A 131 -5.03 5.24 0.99
N VAL A 132 -5.74 4.19 1.34
CA VAL A 132 -5.41 3.27 2.42
C VAL A 132 -5.30 1.88 1.80
N SER A 133 -4.24 1.14 2.09
CA SER A 133 -4.12 -0.28 1.82
C SER A 133 -4.55 -1.07 3.06
N ALA A 134 -5.08 -2.26 2.82
CA ALA A 134 -5.52 -3.18 3.85
C ALA A 134 -5.48 -4.61 3.29
N PRO A 135 -5.42 -5.63 4.17
CA PRO A 135 -5.49 -7.02 3.76
C PRO A 135 -6.73 -7.32 2.90
N ALA A 136 -6.59 -8.30 2.01
CA ALA A 136 -7.62 -8.63 1.04
C ALA A 136 -8.91 -9.10 1.73
N GLY A 137 -9.97 -8.32 1.61
CA GLY A 137 -11.29 -8.66 2.17
C GLY A 137 -11.61 -7.99 3.51
N GLU A 138 -10.66 -7.27 4.11
CA GLU A 138 -10.86 -6.59 5.39
C GLU A 138 -11.59 -5.24 5.22
N PRO A 139 -12.62 -4.94 6.05
CA PRO A 139 -13.29 -3.66 6.02
C PRO A 139 -12.45 -2.59 6.70
N VAL A 140 -12.10 -1.52 5.97
CA VAL A 140 -11.38 -0.37 6.53
C VAL A 140 -12.37 0.70 6.99
N ALA A 141 -12.17 1.25 8.19
CA ALA A 141 -12.81 2.47 8.66
C ALA A 141 -11.76 3.58 8.80
N TRP A 142 -12.08 4.80 8.38
CA TRP A 142 -11.18 5.94 8.50
C TRP A 142 -11.88 7.19 9.01
N ARG A 143 -11.11 8.08 9.65
CA ARG A 143 -11.52 9.42 10.05
C ARG A 143 -10.43 10.46 9.83
N ILE A 144 -10.83 11.68 9.47
CA ILE A 144 -9.97 12.85 9.35
C ILE A 144 -10.31 13.83 10.46
N LEU A 145 -9.31 14.19 11.26
CA LEU A 145 -9.39 15.20 12.30
C LEU A 145 -8.91 16.53 11.74
N PHE A 146 -9.80 17.53 11.73
CA PHE A 146 -9.51 18.87 11.25
C PHE A 146 -9.05 19.80 12.38
N PRO A 147 -8.32 20.89 12.07
CA PRO A 147 -7.88 21.91 13.03
C PRO A 147 -8.97 22.56 13.88
N ASP A 148 -10.22 22.55 13.42
CA ASP A 148 -11.38 23.07 14.17
C ASP A 148 -12.04 22.03 15.09
N GLY A 149 -11.47 20.82 15.17
CA GLY A 149 -12.03 19.70 15.93
C GLY A 149 -13.19 18.99 15.24
N GLN A 150 -13.57 19.41 14.02
CA GLN A 150 -14.51 18.63 13.21
C GLN A 150 -13.86 17.32 12.76
N VAL A 151 -14.70 16.31 12.57
CA VAL A 151 -14.26 14.99 12.13
C VAL A 151 -15.06 14.59 10.89
N ALA A 152 -14.38 14.26 9.80
CA ALA A 152 -14.96 13.52 8.69
C ALA A 152 -14.65 12.03 8.85
N SER A 153 -15.55 11.14 8.46
CA SER A 153 -15.30 9.70 8.52
C SER A 153 -15.91 8.97 7.33
N GLY A 154 -15.42 7.77 7.05
CA GLY A 154 -15.91 6.90 6.00
C GLY A 154 -15.35 5.49 6.10
N ASN A 155 -15.75 4.65 5.15
CA ASN A 155 -15.32 3.25 5.06
C ASN A 155 -14.68 2.97 3.71
N GLY A 156 -13.81 1.96 3.64
CA GLY A 156 -13.10 1.53 2.45
C GLY A 156 -11.72 2.18 2.28
N THR A 157 -11.04 1.81 1.21
CA THR A 157 -9.64 2.16 0.93
C THR A 157 -9.44 3.52 0.27
N THR A 158 -10.52 4.19 -0.12
CA THR A 158 -10.49 5.54 -0.70
C THR A 158 -10.96 6.55 0.33
N VAL A 159 -10.13 7.55 0.60
CA VAL A 159 -10.43 8.64 1.54
C VAL A 159 -10.75 9.89 0.75
N GLN A 160 -11.90 10.50 1.03
CA GLN A 160 -12.31 11.79 0.46
C GLN A 160 -13.11 12.58 1.50
N ALA A 161 -12.71 13.82 1.77
CA ALA A 161 -13.46 14.73 2.62
C ALA A 161 -13.28 16.18 2.18
N ALA A 162 -14.28 17.00 2.48
CA ALA A 162 -14.23 18.44 2.28
C ALA A 162 -14.43 19.17 3.61
N TRP A 163 -13.68 20.26 3.78
CA TRP A 163 -13.69 21.06 4.99
C TRP A 163 -13.72 22.56 4.65
N LEU A 164 -14.24 23.39 5.54
CA LEU A 164 -14.44 24.82 5.27
C LEU A 164 -13.21 25.70 5.55
N GLY A 165 -12.09 25.12 5.99
CA GLY A 165 -10.86 25.87 6.28
C GLY A 165 -11.06 26.88 7.40
N ARG A 166 -11.56 26.43 8.55
CA ARG A 166 -11.80 27.26 9.73
C ARG A 166 -11.01 26.76 10.93
N ASP A 167 -10.72 27.61 11.91
CA ASP A 167 -10.14 27.18 13.18
C ASP A 167 -11.23 26.79 14.20
N ALA A 168 -10.81 26.34 15.39
CA ALA A 168 -11.73 25.97 16.47
C ALA A 168 -12.62 27.13 16.96
N GLY A 169 -12.26 28.39 16.66
CA GLY A 169 -13.08 29.57 16.91
C GLY A 169 -14.07 29.88 15.79
N GLY A 170 -14.12 29.07 14.74
CA GLY A 170 -14.94 29.29 13.55
C GLY A 170 -14.41 30.40 12.64
N LYS A 171 -13.20 30.93 12.85
CA LYS A 171 -12.57 31.93 11.98
C LYS A 171 -11.88 31.22 10.80
N ALA A 172 -11.77 31.87 9.65
CA ALA A 172 -10.92 31.34 8.57
C ALA A 172 -9.47 31.19 9.02
N LEU A 173 -8.75 30.23 8.44
CA LEU A 173 -7.32 30.03 8.71
C LEU A 173 -6.50 31.31 8.48
N GLU A 174 -5.42 31.48 9.23
CA GLU A 174 -4.57 32.67 9.19
C GLU A 174 -3.37 32.45 8.26
N ALA A 175 -3.03 33.48 7.46
CA ALA A 175 -1.81 33.49 6.67
C ALA A 175 -0.55 33.41 7.56
N GLY A 176 0.49 32.73 7.06
CA GLY A 176 1.76 32.54 7.74
C GLY A 176 1.72 31.51 8.87
N ARG A 177 0.65 30.70 8.94
CA ARG A 177 0.52 29.61 9.92
C ARG A 177 0.38 28.26 9.25
N ASP A 178 0.78 27.26 10.03
CA ASP A 178 0.71 25.86 9.70
C ASP A 178 -0.38 25.18 10.53
N TYR A 179 -1.19 24.36 9.88
CA TYR A 179 -2.31 23.67 10.51
C TYR A 179 -2.22 22.16 10.27
N PRO A 180 -2.08 21.34 11.32
CA PRO A 180 -2.03 19.89 11.15
C PRO A 180 -3.42 19.34 10.85
N VAL A 181 -3.49 18.40 9.91
CA VAL A 181 -4.67 17.58 9.64
C VAL A 181 -4.24 16.13 9.76
N THR A 182 -5.00 15.33 10.50
CA THR A 182 -4.65 13.93 10.77
C THR A 182 -5.67 13.00 10.15
N LEU A 183 -5.22 12.03 9.35
CA LEU A 183 -5.99 10.88 8.92
C LEU A 183 -5.65 9.71 9.83
N GLU A 184 -6.68 9.02 10.32
CA GLU A 184 -6.57 7.77 11.05
C GLU A 184 -7.37 6.72 10.29
N ALA A 185 -6.77 5.57 10.02
CA ALA A 185 -7.40 4.45 9.32
C ALA A 185 -7.19 3.17 10.13
N GLN A 186 -8.19 2.31 10.24
CA GLN A 186 -8.12 1.09 11.04
C GLN A 186 -9.03 0.00 10.49
N VAL A 187 -8.69 -1.26 10.76
CA VAL A 187 -9.66 -2.36 10.70
C VAL A 187 -10.49 -2.34 11.99
N PRO A 188 -11.82 -2.53 11.96
CA PRO A 188 -12.63 -2.65 13.16
C PRO A 188 -12.12 -3.76 14.09
N GLY A 189 -11.58 -3.37 15.25
CA GLY A 189 -11.03 -4.32 16.23
C GLY A 189 -9.60 -4.78 15.94
N GLY A 190 -8.98 -4.26 14.88
CA GLY A 190 -7.59 -4.50 14.53
C GLY A 190 -6.75 -3.22 14.55
N CYS A 191 -5.54 -3.34 14.04
CA CYS A 191 -4.55 -2.28 13.98
C CYS A 191 -4.96 -1.13 13.04
N GLY A 192 -4.45 0.06 13.34
CA GLY A 192 -4.70 1.25 12.55
C GLY A 192 -3.47 2.12 12.37
N ASP A 193 -3.39 2.78 11.22
CA ASP A 193 -2.35 3.72 10.88
C ASP A 193 -2.86 5.16 11.03
N THR A 194 -1.95 6.06 11.39
CA THR A 194 -2.22 7.48 11.62
C THR A 194 -1.21 8.33 10.86
N LYS A 195 -1.72 9.26 10.04
CA LYS A 195 -0.90 10.14 9.22
C LYS A 195 -1.32 11.59 9.36
N THR A 196 -0.39 12.42 9.80
CA THR A 196 -0.58 13.87 9.89
C THR A 196 0.13 14.56 8.73
N ILE A 197 -0.59 15.45 8.05
CA ILE A 197 -0.02 16.39 7.08
C ILE A 197 -0.19 17.81 7.59
N THR A 198 0.70 18.70 7.14
CA THR A 198 0.61 20.13 7.45
C THR A 198 0.01 20.88 6.28
N LEU A 199 -1.00 21.70 6.59
CA LEU A 199 -1.53 22.72 5.69
C LEU A 199 -0.73 24.01 5.89
N HIS A 200 -0.09 24.48 4.83
CA HIS A 200 0.58 25.78 4.82
C HIS A 200 -0.36 26.83 4.24
N VAL A 201 -0.62 27.89 5.00
CA VAL A 201 -1.52 28.98 4.61
C VAL A 201 -0.72 30.24 4.35
N ALA A 202 -0.82 30.80 3.15
CA ALA A 202 -0.14 32.02 2.74
C ALA A 202 -1.12 33.04 2.15
N ASP A 203 -0.76 34.33 2.18
CA ASP A 203 -1.45 35.35 1.40
C ASP A 203 -1.13 35.13 -0.09
N ASP A 204 -2.15 35.20 -0.95
CA ASP A 204 -1.97 35.04 -2.39
C ASP A 204 -1.56 36.34 -3.12
N GLY A 205 -1.45 37.46 -2.40
CA GLY A 205 -1.12 38.78 -2.92
C GLY A 205 -2.32 39.50 -3.58
N HIS A 206 -3.49 38.88 -3.58
CA HIS A 206 -4.72 39.37 -4.22
C HIS A 206 -5.91 39.44 -3.25
N GLY A 207 -5.64 39.33 -1.94
CA GLY A 207 -6.66 39.44 -0.89
C GLY A 207 -7.36 38.12 -0.56
N CYS A 208 -6.89 37.01 -1.09
CA CYS A 208 -7.31 35.67 -0.72
C CYS A 208 -6.15 34.91 -0.05
N LEU A 209 -6.48 33.76 0.54
CA LEU A 209 -5.49 32.89 1.17
C LEU A 209 -5.28 31.66 0.32
N ARG A 210 -4.02 31.30 0.09
CA ARG A 210 -3.61 30.08 -0.58
C ARG A 210 -3.25 29.02 0.47
N VAL A 211 -3.90 27.86 0.38
CA VAL A 211 -3.61 26.68 1.20
C VAL A 211 -2.87 25.66 0.37
N THR A 212 -1.77 25.12 0.89
CA THR A 212 -0.95 24.06 0.25
C THR A 212 -0.64 22.95 1.25
N PHE A 213 -0.25 21.76 0.76
CA PHE A 213 -0.15 20.52 1.55
C PHE A 213 1.26 19.93 1.48
N GLY A 214 1.71 19.29 2.55
CA GLY A 214 2.94 18.48 2.58
C GLY A 214 2.86 17.17 1.78
N SER A 215 3.98 16.45 1.67
CA SER A 215 4.09 15.13 0.99
C SER A 215 4.13 13.97 1.98
N THR A 216 3.82 12.75 1.52
CA THR A 216 3.80 11.55 2.37
C THR A 216 4.84 10.51 1.93
N ALA A 217 5.54 9.91 2.89
CA ALA A 217 6.44 8.77 2.67
C ALA A 217 5.88 7.50 3.33
N ASN A 218 6.12 6.34 2.72
CA ASN A 218 5.94 5.01 3.30
C ASN A 218 7.27 4.62 3.98
N ILE A 219 7.24 4.26 5.26
CA ILE A 219 8.46 4.04 6.06
C ILE A 219 9.11 2.69 5.80
N ALA A 220 8.33 1.64 5.51
CA ALA A 220 8.83 0.31 5.21
C ALA A 220 9.55 0.24 3.85
N THR A 221 9.00 0.90 2.84
CA THR A 221 9.52 0.87 1.45
C THR A 221 10.40 2.07 1.11
N GLY A 222 10.43 3.10 1.97
CA GLY A 222 11.07 4.39 1.67
C GLY A 222 10.37 5.20 0.57
N ASN A 223 9.20 4.77 0.10
CA ASN A 223 8.56 5.40 -1.05
C ASN A 223 7.86 6.72 -0.67
N LEU A 224 8.32 7.84 -1.23
CA LEU A 224 7.60 9.12 -1.20
C LEU A 224 6.56 9.18 -2.32
N ARG A 225 5.28 9.26 -1.94
CA ARG A 225 4.15 9.54 -2.83
C ARG A 225 3.61 10.95 -2.54
N HIS A 226 3.47 11.77 -3.58
CA HIS A 226 2.85 13.09 -3.49
C HIS A 226 1.77 13.25 -4.56
N ARG A 227 0.66 13.91 -4.23
CA ARG A 227 -0.44 14.14 -5.17
C ARG A 227 -0.86 15.61 -5.12
N GLN A 228 -0.89 16.26 -6.27
CA GLN A 228 -1.24 17.68 -6.39
C GLN A 228 -2.25 17.91 -7.51
N VAL A 229 -3.45 18.37 -7.18
CA VAL A 229 -4.42 18.81 -8.20
C VAL A 229 -3.99 20.18 -8.73
N LEU A 230 -3.79 20.28 -10.03
CA LEU A 230 -3.43 21.53 -10.71
C LEU A 230 -4.66 22.25 -11.27
N VAL A 231 -5.62 21.48 -11.76
CA VAL A 231 -6.86 21.99 -12.33
C VAL A 231 -8.00 21.15 -11.78
N SER A 232 -8.88 21.78 -11.01
CA SER A 232 -10.16 21.19 -10.62
C SER A 232 -11.25 21.79 -11.50
N LEU A 233 -12.07 20.93 -12.11
CA LEU A 233 -13.11 21.36 -13.03
C LEU A 233 -14.46 20.91 -12.48
N PRO A 234 -15.41 21.84 -12.33
CA PRO A 234 -16.78 21.46 -12.00
C PRO A 234 -17.42 20.80 -13.22
N GLY A 235 -17.91 19.57 -13.06
CA GLY A 235 -18.62 18.86 -14.13
C GLY A 235 -19.19 17.53 -13.64
N GLU A 236 -20.31 17.11 -14.23
CA GLU A 236 -20.85 15.76 -14.05
C GLU A 236 -20.11 14.81 -15.00
N GLY A 237 -19.50 13.75 -14.45
CA GLY A 237 -18.85 12.71 -15.25
C GLY A 237 -17.49 12.24 -14.72
N PRO A 238 -16.72 11.48 -15.53
CA PRO A 238 -15.39 11.05 -15.15
C PRO A 238 -14.47 12.26 -14.91
N ALA A 239 -13.61 12.17 -13.90
CA ALA A 239 -12.82 13.30 -13.41
C ALA A 239 -11.97 13.96 -14.52
N ALA A 240 -12.38 15.15 -14.94
CA ALA A 240 -11.60 16.00 -15.85
C ALA A 240 -10.43 16.71 -15.14
N SER A 241 -10.29 16.51 -13.82
CA SER A 241 -9.24 17.19 -13.04
C SER A 241 -7.84 16.69 -13.40
N LEU A 242 -6.96 17.64 -13.69
CA LEU A 242 -5.55 17.36 -13.87
C LEU A 242 -4.90 17.28 -12.49
N THR A 243 -4.54 16.07 -12.08
CA THR A 243 -3.81 15.80 -10.85
C THR A 243 -2.44 15.23 -11.18
N LEU A 244 -1.39 15.84 -10.66
CA LEU A 244 -0.04 15.27 -10.68
C LEU A 244 0.12 14.26 -9.55
N THR A 245 0.81 13.16 -9.84
CA THR A 245 1.23 12.18 -8.84
C THR A 245 2.73 11.97 -8.98
N TYR A 246 3.46 12.10 -7.87
CA TYR A 246 4.87 11.74 -7.74
C TYR A 246 5.00 10.42 -7.00
N ASN A 247 5.94 9.58 -7.44
CA ASN A 247 6.34 8.34 -6.80
C ASN A 247 7.88 8.21 -6.88
N SER A 248 8.55 8.24 -5.72
CA SER A 248 10.02 8.22 -5.66
C SER A 248 10.65 6.91 -6.14
N LEU A 249 9.93 5.79 -6.04
CA LEU A 249 10.40 4.49 -6.53
C LEU A 249 10.10 4.29 -8.03
N GLU A 250 9.36 5.20 -8.65
CA GLU A 250 9.11 5.15 -10.09
C GLU A 250 10.32 5.70 -10.86
N GLY A 251 11.24 4.80 -11.24
CA GLY A 251 12.42 5.13 -12.04
C GLY A 251 12.14 5.55 -13.49
N ARG A 252 10.86 5.62 -13.91
CA ARG A 252 10.50 6.03 -15.28
C ARG A 252 10.43 7.55 -15.35
N SER A 253 10.97 8.12 -16.43
CA SER A 253 10.83 9.53 -16.73
C SER A 253 9.72 9.74 -17.75
N GLY A 254 8.80 10.65 -17.43
CA GLY A 254 7.76 11.12 -18.34
C GLY A 254 7.94 12.58 -18.71
N PRO A 255 6.99 13.17 -19.44
CA PRO A 255 7.03 14.60 -19.82
C PRO A 255 7.04 15.58 -18.64
N LEU A 256 6.76 15.11 -17.42
CA LEU A 256 6.80 15.89 -16.17
C LEU A 256 8.11 15.69 -15.39
N GLY A 257 9.03 14.86 -15.90
CA GLY A 257 10.26 14.46 -15.22
C GLY A 257 10.19 13.07 -14.58
N PRO A 258 11.29 12.62 -13.95
CA PRO A 258 11.37 11.34 -13.23
C PRO A 258 10.36 11.26 -12.08
N GLY A 259 9.67 10.12 -11.97
CA GLY A 259 8.74 9.84 -10.86
C GLY A 259 7.39 10.56 -10.95
N TRP A 260 7.19 11.46 -11.91
CA TRP A 260 5.95 12.23 -12.07
C TRP A 260 5.04 11.67 -13.17
N THR A 261 3.76 11.50 -12.84
CA THR A 261 2.65 11.16 -13.75
C THR A 261 1.47 12.10 -13.51
N HIS A 262 0.39 11.95 -14.29
CA HIS A 262 -0.84 12.71 -14.09
C HIS A 262 -2.10 11.92 -14.47
N THR A 263 -3.29 12.37 -14.01
CA THR A 263 -4.60 11.68 -14.21
C THR A 263 -4.84 11.17 -15.63
N HIS A 264 -4.39 11.92 -16.64
CA HIS A 264 -4.61 11.65 -18.06
C HIS A 264 -3.49 10.85 -18.74
N ALA A 265 -2.46 10.43 -18.00
CA ALA A 265 -1.35 9.62 -18.49
C ALA A 265 -1.63 8.10 -18.48
N ALA A 266 -2.88 7.69 -18.26
CA ALA A 266 -3.26 6.29 -18.26
C ALA A 266 -2.91 5.63 -19.59
N ARG A 267 -2.49 4.36 -19.56
CA ARG A 267 -2.07 3.62 -20.77
C ARG A 267 -2.24 2.12 -20.58
N LEU A 268 -2.28 1.41 -21.69
CA LEU A 268 -2.27 -0.03 -21.74
C LEU A 268 -0.96 -0.50 -22.37
N LEU A 269 -0.28 -1.45 -21.72
CA LEU A 269 0.99 -2.01 -22.19
C LEU A 269 0.75 -3.46 -22.61
N ALA A 270 1.07 -3.79 -23.86
CA ALA A 270 1.06 -5.18 -24.31
C ALA A 270 2.30 -5.91 -23.78
N ASN A 271 2.11 -7.11 -23.24
CA ASN A 271 3.19 -7.96 -22.75
C ASN A 271 3.50 -9.08 -23.76
N ALA A 272 4.74 -9.59 -23.74
CA ALA A 272 5.19 -10.63 -24.66
C ALA A 272 4.41 -11.95 -24.52
N ASN A 273 3.83 -12.21 -23.34
CA ASN A 273 2.99 -13.38 -23.07
C ASN A 273 1.53 -13.21 -23.53
N GLY A 274 1.20 -12.12 -24.22
CA GLY A 274 -0.16 -11.83 -24.69
C GLY A 274 -1.10 -11.23 -23.65
N SER A 275 -0.62 -11.00 -22.41
CA SER A 275 -1.35 -10.24 -21.40
C SER A 275 -1.23 -8.73 -21.64
N TYR A 276 -2.06 -7.96 -20.96
CA TYR A 276 -2.01 -6.50 -20.96
C TYR A 276 -1.78 -5.97 -19.54
N THR A 277 -0.99 -4.91 -19.39
CA THR A 277 -0.90 -4.15 -18.14
C THR A 277 -1.53 -2.79 -18.31
N PHE A 278 -2.67 -2.56 -17.65
CA PHE A 278 -3.21 -1.22 -17.48
C PHE A 278 -2.40 -0.46 -16.44
N VAL A 279 -1.98 0.75 -16.79
CA VAL A 279 -1.37 1.70 -15.87
C VAL A 279 -2.33 2.87 -15.72
N SER A 280 -2.81 3.11 -14.50
CA SER A 280 -3.69 4.24 -14.18
C SER A 280 -2.94 5.56 -14.34
N GLY A 281 -3.66 6.68 -14.42
CA GLY A 281 -3.02 8.01 -14.42
C GLY A 281 -2.26 8.31 -13.12
N ALA A 282 -2.62 7.66 -12.01
CA ALA A 282 -1.91 7.75 -10.74
C ALA A 282 -0.71 6.78 -10.63
N GLY A 283 -0.46 5.96 -11.67
CA GLY A 283 0.66 5.03 -11.74
C GLY A 283 0.35 3.60 -11.30
N ASP A 284 -0.86 3.33 -10.77
CA ASP A 284 -1.24 1.99 -10.32
C ASP A 284 -1.29 1.03 -11.50
N ARG A 285 -0.84 -0.21 -11.28
CA ARG A 285 -0.68 -1.20 -12.35
C ARG A 285 -1.63 -2.36 -12.12
N ARG A 286 -2.25 -2.82 -13.19
CA ARG A 286 -3.13 -4.00 -13.15
C ARG A 286 -2.93 -4.85 -14.39
N VAL A 287 -2.73 -6.15 -14.19
CA VAL A 287 -2.48 -7.10 -15.28
C VAL A 287 -3.79 -7.78 -15.68
N PHE A 288 -3.97 -7.99 -16.98
CA PHE A 288 -5.11 -8.61 -17.63
C PHE A 288 -4.61 -9.78 -18.46
N TYR A 289 -4.93 -10.99 -18.03
CA TYR A 289 -4.56 -12.24 -18.67
C TYR A 289 -5.61 -12.64 -19.70
N PRO A 290 -5.22 -13.31 -20.81
CA PRO A 290 -6.17 -13.82 -21.78
C PRO A 290 -7.22 -14.74 -21.15
N ASP A 291 -8.49 -14.49 -21.44
CA ASP A 291 -9.65 -15.29 -21.05
C ASP A 291 -10.59 -15.43 -22.27
N GLY A 292 -10.35 -16.48 -23.06
CA GLY A 292 -11.04 -16.68 -24.34
C GLY A 292 -10.75 -15.56 -25.34
N ALA A 293 -11.78 -14.77 -25.68
CA ALA A 293 -11.68 -13.62 -26.59
C ALA A 293 -11.45 -12.28 -25.86
N GLU A 294 -11.40 -12.30 -24.53
CA GLU A 294 -11.24 -11.13 -23.67
C GLU A 294 -9.97 -11.26 -22.82
N TRP A 295 -9.70 -10.26 -21.98
CA TRP A 295 -8.67 -10.31 -20.95
C TRP A 295 -9.20 -9.84 -19.60
N ARG A 296 -8.80 -10.51 -18.52
CA ARG A 296 -9.28 -10.25 -17.15
C ARG A 296 -8.16 -10.34 -16.12
N PRO A 297 -8.27 -9.65 -14.97
CA PRO A 297 -7.40 -9.91 -13.84
C PRO A 297 -7.59 -11.32 -13.31
N GLU A 298 -6.55 -11.87 -12.70
CA GLU A 298 -6.59 -13.21 -12.12
C GLU A 298 -7.64 -13.29 -11.01
N GLY A 299 -8.49 -14.31 -11.05
CA GLY A 299 -9.55 -14.53 -10.06
C GLY A 299 -10.73 -13.55 -10.12
N GLU A 300 -10.76 -12.61 -11.07
CA GLU A 300 -11.78 -11.55 -11.09
C GLU A 300 -12.61 -11.53 -12.38
N ALA A 301 -13.93 -11.41 -12.22
CA ALA A 301 -14.86 -11.28 -13.35
C ALA A 301 -14.89 -9.86 -13.97
N TRP A 302 -14.37 -8.86 -13.28
CA TRP A 302 -14.32 -7.46 -13.72
C TRP A 302 -13.08 -6.79 -13.13
N PRO A 303 -12.52 -5.76 -13.78
CA PRO A 303 -12.88 -5.23 -15.09
C PRO A 303 -12.54 -6.19 -16.24
N VAL A 304 -13.13 -5.95 -17.42
CA VAL A 304 -12.93 -6.76 -18.63
C VAL A 304 -12.30 -5.90 -19.71
N LEU A 305 -11.23 -6.39 -20.32
CA LEU A 305 -10.63 -5.81 -21.51
C LEU A 305 -11.05 -6.62 -22.73
N SER A 306 -11.50 -5.96 -23.79
CA SER A 306 -11.83 -6.58 -25.07
C SER A 306 -11.18 -5.84 -26.24
N ARG A 307 -11.15 -6.49 -27.40
CA ARG A 307 -10.66 -5.89 -28.65
C ARG A 307 -11.81 -5.78 -29.66
N GLU A 308 -11.95 -4.59 -30.24
CA GLU A 308 -12.92 -4.29 -31.30
C GLU A 308 -12.37 -4.68 -32.68
N ALA A 309 -13.25 -4.83 -33.67
CA ALA A 309 -12.89 -5.27 -35.03
C ALA A 309 -11.89 -4.36 -35.74
N ASP A 310 -11.83 -3.08 -35.37
CA ASP A 310 -10.89 -2.10 -35.93
C ASP A 310 -9.57 -1.99 -35.13
N GLY A 311 -9.35 -2.90 -34.19
CA GLY A 311 -8.12 -3.01 -33.42
C GLY A 311 -8.08 -2.17 -32.15
N ARG A 312 -9.10 -1.34 -31.89
CA ARG A 312 -9.24 -0.61 -30.62
C ARG A 312 -9.43 -1.57 -29.45
N LEU A 313 -8.92 -1.18 -28.28
CA LEU A 313 -9.05 -1.93 -27.03
C LEU A 313 -10.04 -1.23 -26.11
N VAL A 314 -10.92 -1.97 -25.46
CA VAL A 314 -11.98 -1.40 -24.61
C VAL A 314 -11.93 -2.04 -23.24
N LEU A 315 -11.61 -1.24 -22.22
CA LEU A 315 -11.64 -1.64 -20.82
C LEU A 315 -12.97 -1.24 -20.19
N ARG A 316 -13.75 -2.21 -19.72
CA ARG A 316 -15.06 -2.00 -19.09
C ARG A 316 -14.99 -2.31 -17.59
N GLY A 317 -15.40 -1.35 -16.79
CA GLY A 317 -15.56 -1.49 -15.34
C GLY A 317 -16.92 -2.09 -14.97
N ARG A 318 -17.00 -2.64 -13.76
CA ARG A 318 -18.27 -3.15 -13.18
C ARG A 318 -19.31 -2.03 -13.01
N ASP A 319 -18.86 -0.79 -12.86
CA ASP A 319 -19.67 0.40 -12.68
C ASP A 319 -20.22 0.99 -14.00
N ALA A 320 -20.04 0.26 -15.10
CA ALA A 320 -20.32 0.65 -16.48
C ALA A 320 -19.47 1.82 -17.00
N THR A 321 -18.34 2.12 -16.36
CA THR A 321 -17.31 2.95 -16.99
C THR A 321 -16.65 2.20 -18.14
N ALA A 322 -16.33 2.91 -19.22
CA ALA A 322 -15.60 2.35 -20.34
C ALA A 322 -14.43 3.26 -20.71
N ARG A 323 -13.27 2.65 -20.98
CA ARG A 323 -12.10 3.34 -21.53
C ARG A 323 -11.75 2.71 -22.86
N VAL A 324 -11.69 3.52 -23.90
CA VAL A 324 -11.30 3.08 -25.24
C VAL A 324 -9.85 3.48 -25.46
N PHE A 325 -9.04 2.58 -25.98
CA PHE A 325 -7.65 2.79 -26.34
C PHE A 325 -7.44 2.52 -27.82
N ASP A 326 -6.45 3.18 -28.41
CA ASP A 326 -5.94 2.81 -29.72
C ASP A 326 -5.17 1.46 -29.66
N ALA A 327 -4.76 0.95 -30.82
CA ALA A 327 -4.01 -0.29 -30.91
C ALA A 327 -2.64 -0.22 -30.20
N GLY A 328 -2.11 0.99 -29.98
CA GLY A 328 -0.87 1.25 -29.24
C GLY A 328 -1.08 1.40 -27.73
N GLY A 329 -2.32 1.27 -27.23
CA GLY A 329 -2.64 1.36 -25.81
C GLY A 329 -2.75 2.78 -25.25
N ARG A 330 -2.92 3.79 -26.11
CA ARG A 330 -3.18 5.18 -25.68
C ARG A 330 -4.69 5.44 -25.57
N PRO A 331 -5.19 6.05 -24.48
CA PRO A 331 -6.61 6.28 -24.31
C PRO A 331 -7.16 7.26 -25.35
N LEU A 332 -8.26 6.91 -26.00
CA LEU A 332 -9.01 7.76 -26.92
C LEU A 332 -10.21 8.41 -26.24
N SER A 333 -10.86 7.68 -25.33
CA SER A 333 -11.98 8.19 -24.56
C SER A 333 -12.18 7.47 -23.24
N VAL A 334 -12.85 8.15 -22.30
CA VAL A 334 -13.37 7.57 -21.05
C VAL A 334 -14.81 8.01 -20.88
N SER A 335 -15.74 7.07 -20.72
CA SER A 335 -17.15 7.36 -20.49
C SER A 335 -17.64 6.76 -19.18
N ASP A 336 -18.59 7.44 -18.53
CA ASP A 336 -19.33 6.89 -17.39
C ASP A 336 -20.64 6.19 -17.84
N ARG A 337 -21.40 5.71 -16.86
CA ARG A 337 -22.71 5.07 -17.08
C ARG A 337 -23.81 6.01 -17.60
N ASN A 338 -23.63 7.31 -17.44
CA ASN A 338 -24.59 8.34 -17.87
C ASN A 338 -24.28 8.83 -19.30
N GLY A 339 -23.20 8.34 -19.91
CA GLY A 339 -22.76 8.73 -21.25
C GLY A 339 -21.85 9.95 -21.27
N ASN A 340 -21.51 10.52 -20.11
CA ASN A 340 -20.56 11.62 -20.02
C ASN A 340 -19.19 11.12 -20.46
N THR A 341 -18.64 11.72 -21.50
CA THR A 341 -17.42 11.24 -22.16
C THR A 341 -16.31 12.28 -22.16
N LEU A 342 -15.14 11.89 -21.67
CA LEU A 342 -13.86 12.57 -21.91
C LEU A 342 -13.24 12.04 -23.21
N ALA A 343 -12.79 12.95 -24.07
CA ALA A 343 -12.08 12.63 -25.31
C ALA A 343 -10.61 13.07 -25.22
N TYR A 344 -9.72 12.27 -25.83
CA TYR A 344 -8.28 12.48 -25.80
C TYR A 344 -7.76 12.63 -27.22
N THR A 345 -6.83 13.57 -27.43
CA THR A 345 -6.13 13.77 -28.70
C THR A 345 -4.63 13.80 -28.47
N TYR A 346 -3.87 13.48 -29.52
CA TYR A 346 -2.42 13.36 -29.46
C TYR A 346 -1.75 14.13 -30.58
N ASP A 347 -0.53 14.62 -30.33
CA ASP A 347 0.32 15.23 -31.34
C ASP A 347 1.01 14.18 -32.24
N ALA A 348 1.79 14.64 -33.22
CA ALA A 348 2.49 13.79 -34.18
C ALA A 348 3.53 12.88 -33.51
N GLU A 349 4.09 13.31 -32.37
CA GLU A 349 5.02 12.54 -31.54
C GLU A 349 4.32 11.57 -30.59
N GLY A 350 2.98 11.56 -30.59
CA GLY A 350 2.15 10.67 -29.79
C GLY A 350 2.00 11.08 -28.32
N ARG A 351 2.29 12.34 -27.98
CA ARG A 351 2.06 12.93 -26.65
C ARG A 351 0.65 13.50 -26.58
N LEU A 352 0.07 13.53 -25.38
CA LEU A 352 -1.28 14.03 -25.16
C LEU A 352 -1.36 15.50 -25.55
N SER A 353 -2.14 15.87 -26.57
CA SER A 353 -2.26 17.27 -27.02
C SER A 353 -3.47 17.96 -26.42
N ALA A 354 -4.60 17.25 -26.25
CA ALA A 354 -5.77 17.79 -25.58
C ALA A 354 -6.66 16.74 -24.93
N VAL A 355 -7.33 17.16 -23.86
CA VAL A 355 -8.46 16.44 -23.24
C VAL A 355 -9.69 17.33 -23.31
N THR A 356 -10.79 16.82 -23.85
CA THR A 356 -12.07 17.54 -23.91
C THR A 356 -13.09 16.84 -23.03
N ASP A 357 -13.72 17.61 -22.15
CA ASP A 357 -14.72 17.12 -21.21
C ASP A 357 -16.15 17.11 -21.79
N PRO A 358 -17.12 16.49 -21.09
CA PRO A 358 -18.51 16.43 -21.54
C PRO A 358 -19.19 17.81 -21.68
N SER A 359 -18.69 18.83 -20.97
CA SER A 359 -19.20 20.19 -21.07
C SER A 359 -18.70 20.94 -22.31
N GLY A 360 -17.68 20.40 -22.99
CA GLY A 360 -17.00 21.01 -24.12
C GLY A 360 -15.76 21.82 -23.71
N THR A 361 -15.40 21.84 -22.42
CA THR A 361 -14.15 22.45 -21.97
C THR A 361 -12.98 21.63 -22.48
N THR A 362 -11.97 22.30 -23.05
CA THR A 362 -10.79 21.64 -23.62
C THR A 362 -9.52 22.06 -22.89
N HIS A 363 -8.74 21.08 -22.46
CA HIS A 363 -7.44 21.22 -21.82
C HIS A 363 -6.35 20.89 -22.83
N ALA A 364 -5.68 21.91 -23.34
CA ALA A 364 -4.55 21.77 -24.25
C ALA A 364 -3.24 21.63 -23.47
N PHE A 365 -2.39 20.70 -23.91
CA PHE A 365 -1.08 20.41 -23.34
C PHE A 365 0.00 20.78 -24.36
N SER A 366 1.00 21.55 -23.94
CA SER A 366 2.10 21.99 -24.82
C SER A 366 3.44 21.57 -24.26
N TYR A 367 4.33 21.14 -25.16
CA TYR A 367 5.62 20.57 -24.80
C TYR A 367 6.77 21.31 -25.49
N GLU A 368 7.87 21.50 -24.76
CA GLU A 368 9.15 21.96 -25.30
C GLU A 368 10.23 20.96 -24.88
N GLU A 369 11.06 20.55 -25.83
CA GLU A 369 12.13 19.56 -25.59
C GLU A 369 11.64 18.25 -24.91
N GLY A 370 10.39 17.87 -25.18
CA GLY A 370 9.76 16.68 -24.59
C GLY A 370 9.17 16.87 -23.19
N ARG A 371 9.30 18.06 -22.58
CA ARG A 371 8.73 18.39 -21.27
C ARG A 371 7.45 19.21 -21.39
N LEU A 372 6.48 18.98 -20.50
CA LEU A 372 5.22 19.71 -20.49
C LEU A 372 5.43 21.13 -19.97
N VAL A 373 5.40 22.14 -20.82
CA VAL A 373 5.64 23.54 -20.42
C VAL A 373 4.38 24.35 -20.20
N ARG A 374 3.24 23.89 -20.73
CA ARG A 374 1.98 24.64 -20.59
C ARG A 374 0.76 23.73 -20.60
N VAL A 375 -0.20 24.05 -19.75
CA VAL A 375 -1.58 23.54 -19.81
C VAL A 375 -2.51 24.74 -19.95
N ALA A 376 -3.47 24.68 -20.87
CA ALA A 376 -4.48 25.71 -21.02
C ALA A 376 -5.89 25.11 -21.12
N SER A 377 -6.77 25.54 -20.23
CA SER A 377 -8.17 25.19 -20.21
C SER A 377 -8.97 26.26 -20.93
N THR A 378 -9.74 25.87 -21.94
CA THR A 378 -10.66 26.75 -22.66
C THR A 378 -12.09 26.26 -22.43
N ALA A 379 -12.89 27.06 -21.73
CA ALA A 379 -14.31 26.79 -21.51
C ALA A 379 -15.13 27.00 -22.82
N PRO A 380 -16.35 26.46 -22.92
CA PRO A 380 -17.19 26.60 -24.11
C PRO A 380 -17.53 28.05 -24.48
N ASP A 381 -17.53 28.96 -23.50
CA ASP A 381 -17.74 30.40 -23.70
C ASP A 381 -16.49 31.13 -24.22
N GLY A 382 -15.38 30.40 -24.41
CA GLY A 382 -14.09 30.93 -24.86
C GLY A 382 -13.19 31.44 -23.74
N THR A 383 -13.61 31.34 -22.47
CA THR A 383 -12.76 31.73 -21.33
C THR A 383 -11.55 30.82 -21.22
N VAL A 384 -10.35 31.42 -21.14
CA VAL A 384 -9.08 30.67 -21.06
C VAL A 384 -8.39 30.87 -19.73
N SER A 385 -8.04 29.77 -19.07
CA SER A 385 -7.11 29.71 -17.94
C SER A 385 -5.86 28.94 -18.36
N ALA A 386 -4.67 29.44 -18.05
CA ALA A 386 -3.42 28.80 -18.45
C ALA A 386 -2.40 28.76 -17.32
N TRP A 387 -1.63 27.68 -17.30
CA TRP A 387 -0.54 27.44 -16.37
C TRP A 387 0.72 27.11 -17.17
N THR A 388 1.81 27.79 -16.84
CA THR A 388 3.13 27.56 -17.44
C THR A 388 4.07 26.99 -16.40
N TYR A 389 4.84 25.99 -16.80
CA TYR A 389 5.79 25.29 -15.94
C TYR A 389 7.22 25.63 -16.38
N ALA A 390 8.07 25.90 -15.41
CA ALA A 390 9.52 25.99 -15.58
C ALA A 390 10.14 24.83 -14.79
N TYR A 391 11.16 24.20 -15.37
CA TYR A 391 11.84 23.02 -14.81
C TYR A 391 13.29 23.30 -14.43
#